data_AF-A0A5Q4H159-F1
#
_entry.id   AF-A0A5Q4H159-F1
#
_cell.length_a   1.000
_cell.length_b   1.000
_cell.length_c   1.000
_cell.angle_alpha   90.00
_cell.angle_beta   90.00
_cell.angle_gamma   90.00
#
_symmetry.space_group_name_H-M   'P 1'
#
loop_
_entity.id
_entity.type
_entity.pdbx_description
1 polymer ?
#
loop_
_entity_poly.entity_id
_entity_poly.type
_entity_poly.pdbx_seq_one_letter_code
_entity_poly.pdbx_strand_id
1 'polypeptide(L)'
;MSDPVGFGQQHADQIARLVDVADLALVPFDQAAEPLAAALRSTDPWQRYWALIVGSCFGEQTESLVPAAERLLDDPELLVRVRAAEMLGIVSAIDPRPTLQQVLETTESPVEALLTLNTVVFFHDSIENRFPFDIESVHENGVT
;
A
#
# COMPACT_ATOMS: atom_id res chain seq x y z
N MET A 1 18.85 12.16 12.85
CA MET A 1 18.72 10.81 13.45
C MET A 1 19.95 10.57 14.31
N SER A 2 19.82 10.55 15.64
CA SER A 2 20.98 10.56 16.56
C SER A 2 21.26 9.25 17.30
N ASP A 3 20.32 8.29 17.31
CA ASP A 3 20.55 6.94 17.85
C ASP A 3 19.65 5.87 17.17
N PRO A 4 20.06 5.37 15.99
CA PRO A 4 19.29 4.35 15.28
C PRO A 4 19.27 2.99 16.01
N VAL A 5 20.28 2.68 16.83
CA VAL A 5 20.35 1.40 17.57
C VAL A 5 19.33 1.40 18.70
N GLY A 6 19.28 2.47 19.49
CA GLY A 6 18.30 2.64 20.55
C GLY A 6 16.86 2.64 20.02
N PHE A 7 16.61 3.32 18.89
CA PHE A 7 15.32 3.26 18.20
C PHE A 7 14.95 1.81 17.82
N GLY A 8 15.86 1.08 17.16
CA GLY A 8 15.62 -0.30 16.78
C GLY A 8 15.31 -1.21 17.98
N GLN A 9 16.02 -1.05 19.09
CA GLN A 9 15.79 -1.83 20.31
C GLN A 9 14.43 -1.51 20.95
N GLN A 10 14.03 -0.24 20.99
CA GLN A 10 12.73 0.17 21.55
C GLN A 10 11.55 -0.29 20.72
N HIS A 11 11.73 -0.42 19.40
CA HIS A 11 10.69 -0.84 18.47
C HIS A 11 10.78 -2.31 18.05
N ALA A 12 11.65 -3.12 18.68
CA ALA A 12 11.94 -4.49 18.27
C ALA A 12 10.68 -5.37 18.15
N ASP A 13 9.78 -5.32 19.13
CA ASP A 13 8.53 -6.10 19.11
C ASP A 13 7.57 -5.64 17.99
N GLN A 14 7.54 -4.34 17.72
CA GLN A 14 6.75 -3.80 16.61
C GLN A 14 7.33 -4.27 15.28
N ILE A 15 8.65 -4.15 15.11
CA ILE A 15 9.36 -4.60 13.90
C ILE A 15 9.13 -6.09 13.68
N ALA A 16 9.23 -6.92 14.72
CA ALA A 16 8.96 -8.36 14.63
C ALA A 16 7.55 -8.64 14.10
N ARG A 17 6.52 -7.94 14.58
CA ARG A 17 5.16 -8.08 14.05
C ARG A 17 5.03 -7.67 12.58
N LEU A 18 5.78 -6.64 12.14
CA LEU A 18 5.79 -6.26 10.72
C LEU A 18 6.50 -7.31 9.86
N VAL A 19 7.56 -7.92 10.38
CA VAL A 19 8.23 -9.07 9.74
C VAL A 19 7.27 -10.25 9.63
N ASP A 20 6.51 -10.57 10.67
CA ASP A 20 5.52 -11.66 10.63
C ASP A 20 4.49 -11.43 9.52
N VAL A 21 4.03 -10.19 9.31
CA VAL A 21 3.12 -9.85 8.20
C VAL A 21 3.82 -10.02 6.86
N ALA A 22 5.06 -9.52 6.72
CA ALA A 22 5.82 -9.62 5.47
C ALA A 22 6.12 -11.08 5.07
N ASP A 23 6.41 -11.93 6.04
CA ASP A 23 6.69 -13.36 5.82
C ASP A 23 5.47 -14.12 5.27
N LEU A 24 4.26 -13.58 5.38
CA LEU A 24 3.07 -14.15 4.75
C LEU A 24 3.19 -14.20 3.22
N ALA A 25 4.03 -13.38 2.59
CA ALA A 25 4.31 -13.46 1.16
C ALA A 25 5.04 -14.76 0.76
N LEU A 26 5.62 -15.47 1.72
CA LEU A 26 6.44 -16.67 1.50
C LEU A 26 5.65 -17.98 1.61
N VAL A 27 4.36 -17.90 1.94
CA VAL A 27 3.48 -19.08 2.07
C VAL A 27 2.38 -19.07 1.01
N PRO A 28 1.76 -20.21 0.70
CA PRO A 28 0.59 -20.26 -0.17
C PRO A 28 -0.57 -19.39 0.36
N PHE A 29 -1.36 -18.80 -0.54
CA PHE A 29 -2.40 -17.84 -0.18
C PHE A 29 -3.46 -18.41 0.78
N ASP A 30 -3.80 -19.69 0.67
CA ASP A 30 -4.76 -20.35 1.58
C ASP A 30 -4.31 -20.30 3.06
N GLN A 31 -3.00 -20.24 3.30
CA GLN A 31 -2.41 -20.06 4.63
C GLN A 31 -2.25 -18.58 5.00
N ALA A 32 -2.05 -17.70 4.01
CA ALA A 32 -1.89 -16.27 4.24
C ALA A 32 -3.22 -15.51 4.41
N ALA A 33 -4.33 -16.02 3.86
CA ALA A 33 -5.58 -15.27 3.71
C ALA A 33 -6.16 -14.76 5.04
N GLU A 34 -6.27 -15.61 6.06
CA GLU A 34 -6.83 -15.19 7.35
C GLU A 34 -5.89 -14.24 8.11
N PRO A 35 -4.58 -14.52 8.25
CA PRO A 35 -3.64 -13.58 8.83
C PRO A 35 -3.60 -12.23 8.12
N LEU A 36 -3.64 -12.19 6.78
CA LEU A 36 -3.71 -10.95 6.01
C LEU A 36 -5.00 -10.18 6.31
N ALA A 37 -6.15 -10.88 6.33
CA ALA A 37 -7.41 -10.25 6.68
C ALA A 37 -7.37 -9.63 8.09
N ALA A 38 -6.71 -10.29 9.05
CA ALA A 38 -6.51 -9.75 10.39
C ALA A 38 -5.60 -8.51 10.37
N ALA A 39 -4.48 -8.56 9.67
CA ALA A 39 -3.53 -7.45 9.55
C ALA A 39 -4.15 -6.20 8.88
N LEU A 40 -5.01 -6.39 7.87
CA LEU A 40 -5.78 -5.30 7.24
C LEU A 40 -6.73 -4.57 8.21
N ARG A 41 -7.14 -5.23 9.31
CA ARG A 41 -7.97 -4.63 10.37
C ARG A 41 -7.16 -4.14 11.58
N SER A 42 -5.83 -4.20 11.51
CA SER A 42 -4.97 -3.79 12.62
C SER A 42 -5.13 -2.31 12.94
N THR A 43 -5.00 -1.96 14.21
CA THR A 43 -4.94 -0.54 14.63
C THR A 43 -3.59 0.09 14.26
N ASP A 44 -2.55 -0.72 14.03
CA ASP A 44 -1.24 -0.28 13.57
C ASP A 44 -1.28 -0.03 12.05
N PRO A 45 -1.11 1.22 11.59
CA PRO A 45 -1.13 1.53 10.15
C PRO A 45 -0.05 0.77 9.37
N TRP A 46 1.10 0.47 9.99
CA TRP A 46 2.18 -0.23 9.30
C TRP A 46 1.86 -1.70 9.06
N GLN A 47 1.05 -2.33 9.91
CA GLN A 47 0.55 -3.68 9.63
C GLN A 47 -0.45 -3.68 8.48
N ARG A 48 -1.34 -2.67 8.39
CA ARG A 48 -2.25 -2.51 7.26
C ARG A 48 -1.48 -2.27 5.96
N TYR A 49 -0.48 -1.38 6.00
CA TYR A 49 0.42 -1.08 4.90
C TYR A 49 1.14 -2.33 4.38
N TRP A 50 1.77 -3.11 5.27
CA TRP A 50 2.47 -4.34 4.88
C TRP A 50 1.52 -5.44 4.40
N ALA A 51 0.33 -5.57 4.99
CA ALA A 51 -0.67 -6.54 4.54
C ALA A 51 -1.13 -6.26 3.11
N LEU A 52 -1.29 -4.99 2.73
CA LEU A 52 -1.63 -4.59 1.37
C LEU A 52 -0.50 -4.89 0.38
N ILE A 53 0.77 -4.62 0.75
CA ILE A 53 1.93 -4.98 -0.07
C ILE A 53 1.98 -6.49 -0.32
N VAL A 54 1.82 -7.28 0.75
CA VAL A 54 1.81 -8.74 0.63
C VAL A 54 0.62 -9.22 -0.20
N GLY A 55 -0.55 -8.58 -0.03
CA GLY A 55 -1.72 -8.83 -0.88
C GLY A 55 -1.42 -8.63 -2.36
N SER A 56 -0.73 -7.54 -2.73
CA SER A 56 -0.29 -7.29 -4.11
C SER A 56 0.59 -8.40 -4.69
N CYS A 57 1.34 -9.14 -3.87
CA CYS A 57 2.14 -10.29 -4.33
C CYS A 57 1.30 -11.50 -4.76
N PHE A 58 0.07 -11.61 -4.26
CA PHE A 58 -0.83 -12.74 -4.55
C PHE A 58 -1.81 -12.47 -5.71
N GLY A 59 -1.92 -11.22 -6.17
CA GLY A 59 -2.77 -10.84 -7.30
C GLY A 59 -4.21 -11.33 -7.14
N GLU A 60 -4.76 -11.94 -8.20
CA GLU A 60 -6.15 -12.43 -8.28
C GLU A 60 -6.56 -13.38 -7.13
N GLN A 61 -5.60 -14.06 -6.48
CA GLN A 61 -5.92 -14.92 -5.34
C GLN A 61 -6.52 -14.13 -4.17
N THR A 62 -6.29 -12.81 -4.11
CA THR A 62 -6.76 -11.94 -3.03
C THR A 62 -8.20 -11.49 -3.14
N GLU A 63 -9.01 -12.07 -4.03
CA GLU A 63 -10.43 -11.72 -4.21
C GLU A 63 -11.20 -11.66 -2.87
N SER A 64 -10.96 -12.60 -1.96
CA SER A 64 -11.61 -12.62 -0.64
C SER A 64 -11.23 -11.46 0.29
N LEU A 65 -10.14 -10.76 0.00
CA LEU A 65 -9.63 -9.61 0.77
C LEU A 65 -10.08 -8.26 0.19
N VAL A 66 -10.63 -8.22 -1.02
CA VAL A 66 -11.07 -6.99 -1.70
C VAL A 66 -11.95 -6.11 -0.80
N PRO A 67 -13.02 -6.60 -0.14
CA PRO A 67 -13.85 -5.74 0.70
C PRO A 67 -13.10 -5.14 1.90
N ALA A 68 -12.09 -5.84 2.42
CA ALA A 68 -11.26 -5.31 3.51
C ALA A 68 -10.34 -4.21 3.00
N ALA A 69 -9.71 -4.40 1.84
CA ALA A 69 -8.84 -3.42 1.21
C ALA A 69 -9.60 -2.17 0.74
N GLU A 70 -10.82 -2.29 0.23
CA GLU A 70 -11.65 -1.14 -0.19
C GLU A 70 -11.89 -0.14 0.95
N ARG A 71 -12.09 -0.63 2.17
CA ARG A 71 -12.27 0.23 3.37
C ARG A 71 -11.03 1.05 3.69
N LEU A 72 -9.86 0.65 3.20
CA LEU A 72 -8.58 1.32 3.44
C LEU A 72 -8.26 2.40 2.40
N LEU A 73 -9.10 2.59 1.38
CA LEU A 73 -8.98 3.72 0.45
C LEU A 73 -9.18 5.07 1.16
N ASP A 74 -9.87 5.08 2.30
CA ASP A 74 -10.10 6.26 3.15
C ASP A 74 -9.25 6.25 4.44
N ASP A 75 -8.21 5.43 4.52
CA ASP A 75 -7.41 5.24 5.75
C ASP A 75 -6.78 6.57 6.24
N PRO A 76 -6.66 6.84 7.54
CA PRO A 76 -5.97 8.05 8.01
C PRO A 76 -4.51 8.19 7.56
N GLU A 77 -3.83 7.07 7.30
CA GLU A 77 -2.46 7.04 6.79
C GLU A 77 -2.44 7.03 5.25
N LEU A 78 -1.85 8.05 4.63
CA LEU A 78 -1.86 8.22 3.18
C LEU A 78 -1.16 7.05 2.45
N LEU A 79 -0.06 6.54 3.02
CA LEU A 79 0.63 5.39 2.41
C LEU A 79 -0.21 4.11 2.44
N VAL A 80 -1.12 3.95 3.40
CA VAL A 80 -2.07 2.84 3.43
C VAL A 80 -3.05 2.98 2.27
N ARG A 81 -3.55 4.19 1.97
CA ARG A 81 -4.43 4.45 0.81
C ARG A 81 -3.74 4.10 -0.51
N VAL A 82 -2.48 4.47 -0.67
CA VAL A 82 -1.67 4.15 -1.86
C VAL A 82 -1.60 2.65 -2.08
N ARG A 83 -1.27 1.88 -1.03
CA ARG A 83 -1.17 0.42 -1.13
C ARG A 83 -2.52 -0.26 -1.30
N ALA A 84 -3.59 0.32 -0.77
CA ALA A 84 -4.94 -0.17 -0.98
C ALA A 84 -5.35 -0.01 -2.44
N ALA A 85 -5.11 1.17 -3.02
CA ALA A 85 -5.35 1.43 -4.43
C ALA A 85 -4.49 0.52 -5.33
N GLU A 86 -3.22 0.30 -4.98
CA GLU A 86 -2.33 -0.60 -5.71
C GLU A 86 -2.85 -2.04 -5.71
N MET A 87 -3.10 -2.62 -4.54
CA MET A 87 -3.60 -3.99 -4.42
C MET A 87 -4.91 -4.19 -5.19
N LEU A 88 -5.87 -3.26 -5.03
CA LEU A 88 -7.17 -3.34 -5.69
C LEU A 88 -7.07 -3.09 -7.21
N GLY A 89 -6.17 -2.21 -7.64
CA GLY A 89 -5.92 -1.94 -9.06
C GLY A 89 -5.25 -3.13 -9.77
N ILE A 90 -4.38 -3.86 -9.09
CA ILE A 90 -3.73 -5.07 -9.63
C ILE A 90 -4.77 -6.14 -10.01
N VAL A 91 -5.81 -6.30 -9.19
CA VAL A 91 -6.93 -7.25 -9.44
C VAL A 91 -8.11 -6.61 -10.16
N SER A 92 -7.92 -5.41 -10.73
CA SER A 92 -8.96 -4.66 -11.44
C SER A 92 -10.28 -4.46 -10.66
N ALA A 93 -10.23 -4.46 -9.32
CA ALA A 93 -11.41 -4.23 -8.49
C ALA A 93 -11.85 -2.76 -8.52
N ILE A 94 -10.90 -1.83 -8.71
CA ILE A 94 -11.15 -0.40 -8.84
C ILE A 94 -10.26 0.22 -9.92
N ASP A 95 -10.58 1.47 -10.29
CA ASP A 95 -9.61 2.38 -10.91
C ASP A 95 -8.76 3.03 -9.79
N PRO A 96 -7.43 2.81 -9.73
CA PRO A 96 -6.58 3.36 -8.68
C PRO A 96 -6.30 4.85 -8.85
N ARG A 97 -6.49 5.42 -10.05
CA ARG A 97 -6.07 6.80 -10.39
C ARG A 97 -6.67 7.86 -9.48
N PRO A 98 -7.98 7.85 -9.15
CA PRO A 98 -8.57 8.86 -8.28
C PRO A 98 -7.96 8.88 -6.88
N THR A 99 -7.67 7.72 -6.29
CA THR A 99 -7.06 7.62 -4.97
C THR A 99 -5.60 8.07 -5.00
N LEU A 100 -4.82 7.65 -6.01
CA LEU A 100 -3.42 8.10 -6.12
C LEU A 100 -3.33 9.61 -6.36
N GLN A 101 -4.22 10.19 -7.18
CA GLN A 101 -4.30 11.63 -7.37
C GLN A 101 -4.65 12.36 -6.07
N GLN A 102 -5.67 11.87 -5.32
CA GLN A 102 -6.03 12.45 -4.04
C GLN A 102 -4.86 12.46 -3.05
N VAL A 103 -4.07 11.38 -3.00
CA VAL A 103 -2.88 11.30 -2.13
C VAL A 103 -1.84 12.34 -2.54
N LEU A 104 -1.54 12.50 -3.83
CA LEU A 104 -0.60 13.51 -4.33
C LEU A 104 -1.05 14.95 -4.04
N GLU A 105 -2.36 15.20 -4.12
CA GLU A 105 -2.94 16.49 -3.78
C GLU A 105 -2.92 16.76 -2.26
N THR A 106 -2.94 15.71 -1.43
CA THR A 106 -3.03 15.85 0.02
C THR A 106 -1.67 15.88 0.71
N THR A 107 -0.69 15.14 0.21
CA THR A 107 0.61 14.98 0.89
C THR A 107 1.48 16.23 0.81
N GLU A 108 2.17 16.54 1.91
CA GLU A 108 3.26 17.53 1.98
C GLU A 108 4.63 16.83 2.11
N SER A 109 4.65 15.49 2.11
CA SER A 109 5.85 14.67 2.33
C SER A 109 6.45 14.23 1.00
N PRO A 110 7.69 14.64 0.68
CA PRO A 110 8.37 14.17 -0.53
C PRO A 110 8.51 12.65 -0.60
N VAL A 111 8.54 11.97 0.55
CA VAL A 111 8.63 10.50 0.61
C VAL A 111 7.30 9.86 0.19
N GLU A 112 6.17 10.40 0.66
CA GLU A 112 4.84 9.91 0.29
C GLU A 112 4.55 10.20 -1.19
N ALA A 113 4.91 11.38 -1.67
CA ALA A 113 4.81 11.74 -3.08
C ALA A 113 5.62 10.77 -3.95
N LEU A 114 6.89 10.54 -3.63
CA LEU A 114 7.75 9.59 -4.35
C LEU A 114 7.17 8.16 -4.40
N LEU A 115 6.69 7.65 -3.26
CA LEU A 115 6.10 6.30 -3.20
C LEU A 115 4.79 6.21 -4.00
N THR A 116 4.00 7.28 -4.00
CA THR A 116 2.78 7.37 -4.81
C THR A 116 3.12 7.40 -6.30
N LEU A 117 4.12 8.20 -6.70
CA LEU A 117 4.58 8.28 -8.08
C LEU A 117 5.17 6.96 -8.58
N ASN A 118 5.87 6.19 -7.74
CA ASN A 118 6.31 4.84 -8.11
C ASN A 118 5.12 3.93 -8.46
N THR A 119 4.02 4.06 -7.71
CA THR A 119 2.78 3.30 -7.98
C THR A 119 2.10 3.78 -9.26
N VAL A 120 2.09 5.08 -9.52
CA VAL A 120 1.61 5.69 -10.77
C VAL A 120 2.38 5.14 -11.97
N VAL A 121 3.71 5.14 -11.90
CA VAL A 121 4.60 4.61 -12.96
C VAL A 121 4.34 3.12 -13.17
N PHE A 122 4.21 2.34 -12.09
CA PHE A 122 3.87 0.92 -12.17
C PHE A 122 2.61 0.69 -13.01
N PHE A 123 1.51 1.40 -12.75
CA PHE A 123 0.27 1.25 -13.52
C PHE A 123 0.34 1.84 -14.94
N HIS A 124 1.10 2.92 -15.13
CA HIS A 124 1.32 3.50 -16.46
C HIS A 124 2.07 2.53 -17.39
N ASP A 125 3.09 1.85 -16.87
CA ASP A 125 3.97 0.97 -17.64
C ASP A 125 3.43 -0.48 -17.75
N SER A 126 2.56 -0.89 -16.82
CA SER A 126 1.94 -2.22 -16.82
C SER A 126 0.84 -2.32 -17.87
N ILE A 127 1.20 -2.75 -19.07
CA ILE A 127 0.33 -2.85 -20.27
C ILE A 127 -0.90 -3.75 -20.06
N GLU A 128 -0.86 -4.67 -19.09
CA GLU A 128 -1.91 -5.69 -18.87
C GLU A 128 -3.12 -5.16 -18.07
N ASN A 129 -2.94 -4.16 -17.19
CA ASN A 129 -4.00 -3.56 -16.36
C ASN A 129 -4.15 -2.07 -16.69
N ARG A 130 -4.96 -1.77 -17.71
CA ARG A 130 -5.00 -0.47 -18.41
C ARG A 130 -5.55 0.69 -17.58
N PHE A 131 -4.73 1.20 -16.67
CA PHE A 131 -4.91 2.49 -16.01
C PHE A 131 -3.83 3.49 -16.43
N PRO A 132 -3.77 3.89 -17.71
CA PRO A 132 -2.81 4.89 -18.14
C PRO A 132 -3.08 6.21 -17.41
N PHE A 133 -2.01 6.81 -16.90
CA PHE A 133 -2.01 8.15 -16.35
C PHE A 133 -1.66 9.16 -17.43
N ASP A 134 -2.33 10.31 -17.44
CA ASP A 134 -1.84 11.48 -18.18
C ASP A 134 -0.74 12.15 -17.34
N ILE A 135 0.52 11.89 -17.69
CA ILE A 135 1.68 12.37 -16.95
C ILE A 135 1.68 13.90 -16.84
N GLU A 136 1.15 14.62 -17.83
CA GLU A 136 1.09 16.08 -17.79
C GLU A 136 0.11 16.61 -16.74
N SER A 137 -0.79 15.77 -16.21
CA SER A 137 -1.75 16.11 -15.16
C SER A 137 -1.31 15.69 -13.75
N VAL A 138 -0.26 14.88 -13.65
CA VAL A 138 0.25 14.37 -12.37
C VAL A 138 1.22 15.39 -11.80
N HIS A 139 0.81 16.09 -10.76
CA HIS A 139 1.63 17.11 -10.10
C HIS A 139 1.61 16.95 -8.59
N GLU A 140 2.75 17.22 -7.96
CA GLU A 140 2.86 17.37 -6.52
C GLU A 140 2.41 18.78 -6.11
N ASN A 141 1.66 18.91 -5.02
CA ASN A 141 1.40 20.22 -4.45
C ASN A 141 2.70 20.76 -3.82
N GLY A 142 3.18 21.93 -4.28
CA GLY A 142 4.22 22.70 -3.58
C GLY A 142 5.56 22.94 -4.30
N VAL A 143 5.68 22.69 -5.60
CA VAL A 143 6.85 23.16 -6.37
C VAL A 143 6.53 24.49 -7.07
N THR A 144 6.76 25.59 -6.35
CA THR A 144 7.08 26.91 -6.94
C THR A 144 8.50 27.29 -6.59
#